data_AF-A0AAU0WLZ4-F1
#
_entry.id   AF-A0AAU0WLZ4-F1
#
_cell.length_a   1.000
_cell.length_b   1.000
_cell.length_c   1.000
_cell.angle_alpha   90.00
_cell.angle_beta   90.00
_cell.angle_gamma   90.00
#
_symmetry.space_group_name_H-M   'P 1'
#
loop_
_entity.id
_entity.type
_entity.pdbx_description
1 polymer ?
#
loop_
_entity_poly.entity_id
_entity_poly.type
_entity_poly.pdbx_seq_one_letter_code
_entity_poly.pdbx_strand_id
1 'polypeptide(L)'
;MVWPGLWPGPVVFARAGVRVRAGVRHAERGVADRAPLYWAHRRRHRRTVDLSQGWGSNSQWRTSFRVDVRLAGADRLNIADGDQHVDSVAADEAGGLLTPAERRELLCHRCLLRAPLNPSVPSADAGLFPFDWRLEGAGTGSPP
;
A
#
# COMPACT_ATOMS: atom_id res chain seq x y z
N MET A 1 12.11 7.42 2.73
CA MET A 1 12.57 6.09 3.16
C MET A 1 11.89 5.06 2.29
N VAL A 2 12.64 4.31 1.47
CA VAL A 2 12.07 3.37 0.52
C VAL A 2 12.19 1.97 1.12
N TRP A 3 11.07 1.22 1.19
CA TRP A 3 11.07 -0.22 1.42
C TRP A 3 11.09 -0.89 0.04
N PRO A 4 12.26 -1.04 -0.61
CA PRO A 4 12.27 -1.61 -1.95
C PRO A 4 11.79 -3.06 -1.85
N GLY A 5 10.83 -3.42 -2.71
CA GLY A 5 10.61 -4.81 -3.05
C GLY A 5 11.89 -5.43 -3.64
N LEU A 6 11.97 -6.74 -3.65
CA LEU A 6 12.88 -7.46 -4.52
C LEU A 6 12.29 -7.38 -5.94
N TRP A 7 13.00 -6.68 -6.83
CA TRP A 7 12.61 -6.42 -8.21
C TRP A 7 13.49 -7.23 -9.18
N PRO A 8 13.11 -8.45 -9.62
CA PRO A 8 13.72 -9.07 -10.78
C PRO A 8 13.26 -8.33 -12.06
N GLY A 9 14.08 -7.41 -12.55
CA GLY A 9 13.72 -6.56 -13.68
C GLY A 9 12.64 -5.53 -13.31
N PRO A 10 11.64 -5.27 -14.18
CA PRO A 10 10.65 -4.22 -13.94
C PRO A 10 9.50 -4.64 -13.01
N VAL A 11 9.44 -5.87 -12.50
CA VAL A 11 8.29 -6.37 -11.70
C VAL A 11 8.72 -6.68 -10.28
N VAL A 12 7.90 -6.37 -9.26
CA VAL A 12 8.14 -6.84 -7.88
C VAL A 12 7.79 -8.32 -7.78
N PHE A 13 8.74 -9.15 -7.34
CA PHE A 13 8.48 -10.56 -7.06
C PHE A 13 8.07 -10.80 -5.60
N ALA A 14 8.80 -10.20 -4.66
CA ALA A 14 8.52 -10.31 -3.23
C ALA A 14 9.03 -9.09 -2.49
N ARG A 15 8.45 -8.72 -1.34
CA ARG A 15 9.06 -7.72 -0.44
C ARG A 15 9.81 -8.46 0.66
N ALA A 16 11.14 -8.37 0.65
CA ALA A 16 12.00 -9.05 1.60
C ALA A 16 11.88 -8.45 3.01
N GLY A 17 12.19 -9.25 4.04
CA GLY A 17 12.30 -8.77 5.41
C GLY A 17 13.51 -7.85 5.58
N VAL A 18 13.35 -6.58 5.25
CA VAL A 18 14.41 -5.57 5.37
C VAL A 18 14.39 -4.92 6.76
N ARG A 19 15.58 -4.60 7.30
CA ARG A 19 15.69 -3.73 8.48
C ARG A 19 15.79 -2.29 8.00
N VAL A 20 14.91 -1.45 8.53
CA VAL A 20 14.78 -0.07 8.07
C VAL A 20 15.13 0.88 9.22
N ARG A 21 16.01 1.85 8.96
CA ARG A 21 16.44 2.88 9.92
C ARG A 21 15.99 4.25 9.46
N ALA A 22 15.06 4.86 10.19
CA ALA A 22 14.41 6.12 9.83
C ALA A 22 14.62 7.15 10.93
N GLY A 23 14.72 8.42 10.54
CA GLY A 23 14.43 9.51 11.47
C GLY A 23 12.93 9.58 11.78
N VAL A 24 12.58 10.12 12.95
CA VAL A 24 11.20 10.26 13.42
C VAL A 24 10.28 11.03 12.46
N ARG A 25 10.87 11.87 11.59
CA ARG A 25 10.13 12.60 10.54
C ARG A 25 9.61 11.68 9.42
N HIS A 26 10.19 10.48 9.27
CA HIS A 26 9.92 9.55 8.18
C HIS A 26 9.25 8.25 8.62
N ALA A 27 9.46 7.82 9.86
CA ALA A 27 8.72 6.70 10.44
C ALA A 27 8.65 6.87 11.96
N GLU A 28 7.46 6.63 12.50
CA GLU A 28 7.16 6.76 13.91
C GLU A 28 7.14 5.38 14.57
N ARG A 29 7.92 5.25 15.66
CA ARG A 29 7.91 4.03 16.49
C ARG A 29 6.56 3.94 17.21
N GLY A 30 5.99 2.75 17.23
CA GLY A 30 4.64 2.45 17.71
C GLY A 30 3.62 2.42 16.58
N VAL A 31 3.85 3.13 15.48
CA VAL A 31 2.98 3.13 14.30
C VAL A 31 3.54 2.20 13.22
N ALA A 32 4.74 2.48 12.74
CA ALA A 32 5.37 1.70 11.67
C ALA A 32 5.62 0.23 12.05
N ASP A 33 5.72 -0.11 13.33
CA ASP A 33 5.87 -1.49 13.83
C ASP A 33 4.54 -2.19 14.19
N ARG A 34 3.40 -1.47 14.22
CA ARG A 34 2.08 -2.04 14.60
C ARG A 34 0.99 -1.94 13.53
N ALA A 35 1.03 -0.92 12.65
CA ALA A 35 0.06 -0.73 11.56
C ALA A 35 -0.15 -2.02 10.73
N PRO A 36 -1.37 -2.43 10.38
CA PRO A 36 -1.57 -3.64 9.61
C PRO A 36 -0.84 -3.60 8.26
N LEU A 37 -0.37 -4.76 7.81
CA LEU A 37 0.21 -4.91 6.47
C LEU A 37 -0.88 -5.34 5.48
N TYR A 38 -1.19 -4.47 4.52
CA TYR A 38 -2.15 -4.74 3.44
C TYR A 38 -1.57 -5.63 2.35
N TRP A 39 -2.44 -6.32 1.59
CA TRP A 39 -2.09 -7.31 0.55
C TRP A 39 -1.20 -8.45 1.07
N ALA A 40 -1.27 -8.75 2.38
CA ALA A 40 -0.48 -9.78 3.03
C ALA A 40 -1.38 -10.82 3.69
N HIS A 41 -1.31 -12.06 3.22
CA HIS A 41 -2.08 -13.13 3.84
C HIS A 41 -1.63 -13.42 5.28
N ARG A 42 -0.31 -13.47 5.54
CA ARG A 42 0.25 -13.77 6.89
C ARG A 42 1.61 -13.12 7.11
N ARG A 43 1.85 -12.61 8.33
CA ARG A 43 3.17 -12.22 8.82
C ARG A 43 3.29 -12.53 10.32
N ARG A 44 4.40 -13.15 10.73
CA ARG A 44 4.65 -13.44 12.15
C ARG A 44 4.80 -12.11 12.91
N HIS A 45 4.13 -11.98 14.06
CA HIS A 45 4.17 -10.79 14.94
C HIS A 45 3.66 -9.48 14.32
N ARG A 46 2.92 -9.54 13.21
CA ARG A 46 2.33 -8.35 12.60
C ARG A 46 0.94 -8.68 12.06
N ARG A 47 -0.03 -7.82 12.36
CA ARG A 47 -1.38 -7.94 11.78
C ARG A 47 -1.31 -7.74 10.28
N THR A 48 -2.11 -8.50 9.54
CA THR A 48 -2.19 -8.40 8.08
C THR A 48 -3.64 -8.32 7.61
N VAL A 49 -3.86 -7.65 6.49
CA VAL A 49 -5.18 -7.47 5.86
C VAL A 49 -5.03 -7.87 4.41
N ASP A 50 -5.85 -8.82 3.98
CA ASP A 50 -5.80 -9.39 2.63
C ASP A 50 -7.18 -9.91 2.25
N LEU A 51 -7.60 -9.67 1.00
CA LEU A 51 -8.93 -10.04 0.53
C LEU A 51 -9.15 -11.56 0.54
N SER A 52 -8.09 -12.37 0.54
CA SER A 52 -8.19 -13.83 0.63
C SER A 52 -8.49 -14.34 2.06
N GLN A 53 -8.54 -13.47 3.07
CA GLN A 53 -8.85 -13.88 4.44
C GLN A 53 -10.35 -14.09 4.62
N GLY A 54 -10.76 -15.18 5.29
CA GLY A 54 -12.15 -15.39 5.72
C GLY A 54 -13.07 -16.14 4.74
N TRP A 55 -12.66 -16.41 3.50
CA TRP A 55 -13.52 -17.09 2.49
C TRP A 55 -13.32 -18.63 2.42
N GLY A 56 -12.69 -19.25 3.42
CA GLY A 56 -12.40 -20.69 3.43
C GLY A 56 -11.36 -21.12 2.38
N SER A 57 -11.33 -22.40 2.02
CA SER A 57 -10.32 -23.00 1.12
C SER A 57 -10.31 -22.46 -0.32
N ASN A 58 -11.37 -21.76 -0.74
CA ASN A 58 -11.51 -21.20 -2.09
C ASN A 58 -11.09 -19.72 -2.19
N SER A 59 -10.62 -19.13 -1.10
CA SER A 59 -10.42 -17.68 -0.97
C SER A 59 -9.30 -17.09 -1.82
N GLN A 60 -8.23 -17.85 -2.02
CA GLN A 60 -7.05 -17.40 -2.78
C GLN A 60 -7.25 -17.42 -4.29
N TRP A 61 -8.22 -18.20 -4.80
CA TRP A 61 -8.45 -18.33 -6.25
C TRP A 61 -9.30 -17.20 -6.84
N ARG A 62 -9.97 -16.42 -5.99
CA ARG A 62 -10.86 -15.32 -6.38
C ARG A 62 -10.26 -13.94 -6.20
N THR A 63 -9.08 -13.84 -5.58
CA THR A 63 -8.40 -12.57 -5.31
C THR A 63 -7.21 -12.48 -6.24
N SER A 64 -7.16 -11.44 -7.06
CA SER A 64 -6.01 -11.27 -7.95
C SER A 64 -4.78 -10.82 -7.17
N PHE A 65 -3.63 -11.01 -7.80
CA PHE A 65 -2.36 -10.62 -7.20
C PHE A 65 -2.12 -9.13 -7.43
N ARG A 66 -1.66 -8.45 -6.38
CA ARG A 66 -1.12 -7.10 -6.52
C ARG A 66 0.09 -7.11 -7.45
N VAL A 67 0.02 -6.33 -8.53
CA VAL A 67 1.12 -6.14 -9.49
C VAL A 67 1.70 -4.74 -9.35
N ASP A 68 2.99 -4.66 -9.00
CA ASP A 68 3.78 -3.43 -8.97
C ASP A 68 4.87 -3.52 -10.06
N VAL A 69 4.98 -2.48 -10.90
CA VAL A 69 5.99 -2.38 -11.97
C VAL A 69 6.82 -1.10 -11.86
N ARG A 70 8.11 -1.19 -12.19
CA ARG A 70 9.06 -0.08 -12.25
C ARG A 70 9.49 0.12 -13.69
N LEU A 71 9.13 1.27 -14.27
CA LEU A 71 9.46 1.65 -15.64
C LEU A 71 10.45 2.82 -15.64
N ALA A 72 11.10 3.08 -16.78
CA ALA A 72 12.10 4.13 -16.92
C ALA A 72 11.59 5.55 -16.58
N GLY A 73 10.27 5.78 -16.58
CA GLY A 73 9.66 7.07 -16.24
C GLY A 73 8.98 7.15 -14.88
N ALA A 74 8.54 6.03 -14.29
CA ALA A 74 7.83 6.01 -13.02
C ALA A 74 7.55 4.59 -12.50
N ASP A 75 7.29 4.49 -11.20
CA ASP A 75 6.67 3.32 -10.59
C ASP A 75 5.17 3.32 -10.88
N ARG A 76 4.62 2.16 -11.24
CA ARG A 76 3.17 1.92 -11.27
C ARG A 76 2.82 0.83 -10.27
N LEU A 77 1.87 1.11 -9.38
CA LEU A 77 1.57 0.27 -8.23
C LEU A 77 0.13 -0.23 -8.31
N ASN A 78 -0.07 -1.49 -7.93
CA ASN A 78 -1.35 -2.18 -7.91
C ASN A 78 -2.14 -2.09 -9.23
N ILE A 79 -1.46 -2.24 -10.37
CA ILE A 79 -2.05 -2.00 -11.69
C ILE A 79 -3.00 -3.10 -12.20
N ALA A 80 -3.02 -4.26 -11.56
CA ALA A 80 -3.87 -5.38 -11.98
C ALA A 80 -5.30 -5.27 -11.43
N ASP A 81 -5.44 -4.88 -10.15
CA ASP A 81 -6.72 -4.82 -9.45
C ASP A 81 -7.18 -3.40 -9.10
N GLY A 82 -6.25 -2.42 -9.03
CA GLY A 82 -6.65 -1.06 -8.72
C GLY A 82 -7.40 -0.42 -9.88
N ASP A 83 -8.62 0.03 -9.65
CA ASP A 83 -9.48 0.72 -10.61
C ASP A 83 -9.43 2.25 -10.42
N GLN A 84 -9.26 2.71 -9.19
CA GLN A 84 -9.21 4.11 -8.80
C GLN A 84 -7.78 4.64 -8.71
N HIS A 85 -7.51 5.79 -9.32
CA HIS A 85 -6.24 6.48 -9.07
C HIS A 85 -6.22 6.97 -7.61
N VAL A 86 -5.14 6.69 -6.88
CA VAL A 86 -4.92 7.01 -5.46
C VAL A 86 -5.14 8.50 -5.08
N ASP A 87 -5.12 9.39 -6.07
CA ASP A 87 -5.30 10.84 -5.89
C ASP A 87 -6.73 11.29 -6.18
N SER A 88 -7.49 10.49 -6.92
CA SER A 88 -8.87 10.75 -7.32
C SER A 88 -9.90 10.16 -6.36
N VAL A 89 -9.47 9.42 -5.33
CA VAL A 89 -10.38 8.83 -4.33
C VAL A 89 -11.15 9.95 -3.62
N ALA A 90 -12.48 9.90 -3.72
CA ALA A 90 -13.37 10.91 -3.19
C ALA A 90 -13.35 10.94 -1.65
N ALA A 91 -13.71 12.09 -1.08
CA ALA A 91 -13.63 12.35 0.37
C ALA A 91 -14.70 11.62 1.20
N ASP A 92 -15.72 11.08 0.55
CA ASP A 92 -16.83 10.32 1.13
C ASP A 92 -16.58 8.80 1.16
N GLU A 93 -15.62 8.30 0.39
CA GLU A 93 -15.16 6.92 0.51
C GLU A 93 -14.28 6.72 1.75
N ALA A 94 -14.00 5.47 2.14
CA ALA A 94 -13.05 5.15 3.21
C ALA A 94 -11.65 5.79 2.98
N GLY A 95 -11.32 6.14 1.74
CA GLY A 95 -10.12 6.91 1.38
C GLY A 95 -10.16 8.39 1.73
N GLY A 96 -11.30 8.96 2.10
CA GLY A 96 -11.42 10.33 2.62
C GLY A 96 -10.90 10.52 4.04
N LEU A 97 -10.64 9.42 4.75
CA LEU A 97 -10.02 9.45 6.07
C LEU A 97 -8.52 9.82 6.01
N LEU A 98 -7.88 9.62 4.85
CA LEU A 98 -6.47 9.85 4.64
C LEU A 98 -6.23 11.03 3.69
N THR A 99 -5.19 11.80 3.96
CA THR A 99 -4.67 12.78 3.01
C THR A 99 -4.11 12.07 1.76
N PRO A 100 -4.00 12.75 0.60
CA PRO A 100 -3.41 12.17 -0.59
C PRO A 100 -2.00 11.60 -0.37
N ALA A 101 -1.19 12.26 0.48
CA ALA A 101 0.14 11.79 0.83
C ALA A 101 0.11 10.48 1.62
N GLU A 102 -0.81 10.33 2.58
CA GLU A 102 -0.98 9.11 3.37
C GLU A 102 -1.55 7.96 2.52
N ARG A 103 -2.45 8.24 1.58
CA ARG A 103 -2.93 7.23 0.62
C ARG A 103 -1.79 6.68 -0.23
N ARG A 104 -0.94 7.58 -0.76
CA ARG A 104 0.27 7.18 -1.50
C ARG A 104 1.25 6.41 -0.61
N GLU A 105 1.45 6.85 0.64
CA GLU A 105 2.28 6.14 1.62
C GLU A 105 1.78 4.71 1.84
N LEU A 106 0.48 4.55 2.12
CA LEU A 106 -0.16 3.26 2.32
C LEU A 106 -0.05 2.38 1.07
N LEU A 107 -0.26 2.93 -0.11
CA LEU A 107 -0.12 2.19 -1.36
C LEU A 107 1.35 1.75 -1.60
N CYS A 108 2.33 2.62 -1.30
CA CYS A 108 3.74 2.35 -1.52
C CYS A 108 4.34 1.36 -0.51
N HIS A 109 3.97 1.51 0.76
CA HIS A 109 4.54 0.76 1.89
C HIS A 109 3.64 -0.36 2.40
N ARG A 110 2.39 -0.42 1.93
CA ARG A 110 1.35 -1.36 2.36
C ARG A 110 0.99 -1.22 3.84
N CYS A 111 1.42 -0.15 4.48
CA CYS A 111 1.12 0.24 5.85
C CYS A 111 1.41 1.74 6.00
N LEU A 112 0.85 2.37 7.02
CA LEU A 112 1.23 3.71 7.42
C LEU A 112 2.54 3.66 8.24
N LEU A 113 3.42 4.63 8.00
CA LEU A 113 4.67 4.77 8.73
C LEU A 113 4.54 5.76 9.90
N ARG A 114 3.49 6.57 9.92
CA ARG A 114 3.22 7.61 10.93
C ARG A 114 1.74 7.65 11.26
N ALA A 115 1.39 8.21 12.41
CA ALA A 115 0.00 8.39 12.76
C ALA A 115 -0.70 9.25 11.68
N PRO A 116 -1.87 8.83 11.19
CA PRO A 116 -2.62 9.62 10.23
C PRO A 116 -3.06 10.95 10.85
N LEU A 117 -3.13 12.00 10.04
CA LEU A 117 -3.53 13.34 10.48
C LEU A 117 -4.98 13.39 10.97
N ASN A 118 -5.84 12.55 10.43
CA ASN A 118 -7.22 12.42 10.89
C ASN A 118 -7.29 11.47 12.11
N PRO A 119 -7.64 11.97 13.31
CA PRO A 119 -7.70 11.15 14.52
C PRO A 119 -8.83 10.11 14.50
N SER A 120 -9.80 10.25 13.58
CA SER A 120 -10.88 9.29 13.40
C SER A 120 -10.42 8.00 12.70
N VAL A 121 -9.21 7.98 12.12
CA VAL A 121 -8.63 6.74 11.61
C VAL A 121 -8.31 5.84 12.80
N PRO A 122 -8.89 4.63 12.89
CA PRO A 122 -8.64 3.74 14.02
C PRO A 122 -7.15 3.41 14.12
N SER A 123 -6.58 3.37 15.33
CA SER A 123 -5.17 3.04 15.57
C SER A 123 -4.73 1.64 15.08
N ALA A 124 -5.69 0.79 14.73
CA ALA A 124 -5.47 -0.53 14.16
C ALA A 124 -5.58 -0.55 12.61
N ASP A 125 -5.87 0.58 11.97
CA ASP A 125 -6.13 0.85 10.54
C ASP A 125 -7.07 -0.14 9.81
N ALA A 126 -7.64 -1.12 10.50
CA ALA A 126 -8.44 -2.25 9.98
C ALA A 126 -9.58 -1.88 9.02
N GLY A 127 -10.05 -0.64 9.05
CA GLY A 127 -11.18 -0.14 8.28
C GLY A 127 -10.81 0.58 6.99
N LEU A 128 -9.52 0.79 6.69
CA LEU A 128 -9.13 1.34 5.39
C LEU A 128 -9.24 0.26 4.31
N PHE A 129 -9.66 0.67 3.12
CA PHE A 129 -9.83 -0.21 1.96
C PHE A 129 -8.99 0.28 0.77
N PRO A 130 -7.66 0.06 0.77
CA PRO A 130 -6.79 0.57 -0.29
C PRO A 130 -6.69 -0.35 -1.52
N PHE A 131 -7.43 -1.46 -1.53
CA PHE A 131 -7.28 -2.55 -2.51
C PHE A 131 -7.60 -2.13 -3.94
N ASP A 132 -8.50 -1.16 -4.08
CA ASP A 132 -8.98 -0.60 -5.34
C ASP A 132 -8.12 0.58 -5.82
N TRP A 133 -7.11 0.99 -5.03
CA TRP A 133 -6.26 2.10 -5.38
C TRP A 133 -5.08 1.65 -6.23
N ARG A 134 -4.82 2.37 -7.32
CA ARG A 134 -3.60 2.28 -8.12
C ARG A 134 -2.85 3.60 -8.14
N LEU A 135 -1.55 3.50 -8.39
CA LEU A 135 -0.72 4.63 -8.77
C LEU A 135 -0.23 4.35 -10.18
N GLU A 136 -0.62 5.20 -11.11
CA GLU A 136 0.03 5.27 -12.41
C GLU A 136 0.99 6.45 -12.34
N GLY A 137 2.21 6.27 -12.83
CA GLY A 137 3.18 7.37 -12.88
C GLY A 137 2.53 8.59 -13.53
N ALA A 138 2.87 9.80 -13.06
CA ALA A 138 2.46 11.03 -13.72
C ALA A 138 2.77 10.87 -15.20
N GLY A 139 1.74 10.85 -16.04
CA GLY A 139 1.92 10.76 -17.48
C GLY A 139 2.83 11.91 -17.87
N THR A 140 4.08 11.60 -18.19
CA THR A 140 4.90 12.55 -18.92
C THR A 140 4.20 12.71 -20.26
N GLY A 141 3.45 13.81 -20.41
CA GLY A 141 3.12 14.31 -21.72
C GLY A 141 4.41 14.27 -22.54
N SER A 142 4.40 13.50 -23.62
CA SER A 142 5.52 13.43 -24.54
C SER A 142 5.71 14.82 -25.15
N PRO A 143 6.93 15.39 -25.23
CA PRO A 143 7.29 16.25 -26.35
C PRO A 143 7.65 15.35 -27.56
N PRO A 144 7.76 15.83 -28.80
CA PRO A 144 7.68 17.21 -29.29
C PRO A 144 6.29 17.67 -29.79
#